data_AF-A0A7V1EBX5-F1
#
_entry.id   AF-A0A7V1EBX5-F1
#
_cell.length_a   1.000
_cell.length_b   1.000
_cell.length_c   1.000
_cell.angle_alpha   90.00
_cell.angle_beta   90.00
_cell.angle_gamma   90.00
#
_symmetry.space_group_name_H-M   'P 1'
#
loop_
_entity.id
_entity.type
_entity.pdbx_description
1 polymer ?
#
loop_
_entity_poly.entity_id
_entity_poly.type
_entity_poly.pdbx_seq_one_letter_code
_entity_poly.pdbx_strand_id
1 'polypeptide(L)'
;MNSRTQPDSTIHIVEKAKAFGASMAGITSITSLQNAPSYEVYGNAEWPVEAKSLIVLAQVHEISVPELDWWDDKNGGTPGDRQLGSIANSLRQWLNEELNIDAWSLPYHIEKGGIFLKDAAALAGLGTMGKNNLLITPEFGPRIRLRALLLNVDLEPTGPIDFTPCEACNMPCRRVCPQEA
;
A
#
# COMPACT_ATOMS: atom_id res chain seq x y z
N MET A 1 18.27 -2.57 22.39
CA MET A 1 17.88 -3.98 22.24
C MET A 1 17.13 -4.10 20.91
N ASN A 2 17.78 -4.65 19.89
CA ASN A 2 17.20 -4.82 18.55
C ASN A 2 16.20 -5.97 18.58
N SER A 3 14.91 -5.67 18.68
CA SER A 3 13.84 -6.65 18.43
C SER A 3 13.47 -6.62 16.95
N ARG A 4 14.33 -7.16 16.09
CA ARG A 4 13.83 -7.62 14.78
C ARG A 4 12.84 -8.73 15.07
N THR A 5 11.61 -8.57 14.62
CA THR A 5 10.61 -9.64 14.75
C THR A 5 10.88 -10.73 13.71
N GLN A 6 10.45 -11.97 14.01
CA GLN A 6 10.77 -13.15 13.22
C GLN A 6 9.99 -13.14 11.88
N PRO A 7 10.51 -13.76 10.80
CA PRO A 7 9.83 -13.87 9.51
C PRO A 7 8.38 -14.39 9.60
N ASP A 8 8.12 -15.26 10.57
CA ASP A 8 6.79 -15.81 10.84
C ASP A 8 5.76 -14.73 11.19
N SER A 9 6.17 -13.64 11.86
CA SER A 9 5.30 -12.50 12.19
C SER A 9 4.87 -11.73 10.93
N THR A 10 5.79 -11.48 9.99
CA THR A 10 5.47 -10.81 8.71
C THR A 10 4.42 -11.60 7.94
N ILE A 11 4.65 -12.91 7.77
CA ILE A 11 3.72 -13.79 7.05
C ILE A 11 2.36 -13.80 7.74
N HIS A 12 2.34 -13.96 9.07
CA HIS A 12 1.11 -14.00 9.83
C HIS A 12 0.27 -12.72 9.70
N ILE A 13 0.91 -11.54 9.77
CA ILE A 13 0.24 -10.25 9.63
C ILE A 13 -0.32 -10.06 8.21
N VAL A 14 0.44 -10.43 7.17
CA VAL A 14 -0.02 -10.34 5.77
C VAL A 14 -1.21 -11.25 5.51
N GLU A 15 -1.15 -12.50 5.96
CA GLU A 15 -2.25 -13.45 5.81
C GLU A 15 -3.48 -13.02 6.61
N LYS A 16 -3.28 -12.41 7.79
CA LYS A 16 -4.39 -11.84 8.54
C LYS A 16 -5.05 -10.67 7.82
N ALA A 17 -4.29 -9.79 7.18
CA ALA A 17 -4.82 -8.70 6.38
C ALA A 17 -5.69 -9.21 5.22
N LYS A 18 -5.25 -10.28 4.54
CA LYS A 18 -6.04 -10.96 3.49
C LYS A 18 -7.30 -11.60 4.05
N ALA A 19 -7.21 -12.27 5.21
CA ALA A 19 -8.36 -12.85 5.88
C ALA A 19 -9.42 -11.81 6.28
N PHE A 20 -9.02 -10.56 6.55
CA PHE A 20 -9.95 -9.44 6.77
C PHE A 20 -10.54 -8.86 5.49
N GLY A 21 -10.06 -9.27 4.32
CA GLY A 21 -10.67 -8.95 3.02
C GLY A 21 -9.76 -8.22 2.04
N ALA A 22 -8.51 -7.88 2.41
CA ALA A 22 -7.58 -7.28 1.46
C ALA A 22 -7.26 -8.28 0.32
N SER A 23 -7.34 -7.83 -0.93
CA SER A 23 -6.93 -8.65 -2.08
C SER A 23 -5.43 -8.94 -2.07
N MET A 24 -4.62 -7.97 -1.65
CA MET A 24 -3.18 -8.14 -1.44
C MET A 24 -2.75 -7.36 -0.21
N ALA A 25 -1.66 -7.81 0.42
CA ALA A 25 -0.98 -7.06 1.46
C ALA A 25 0.52 -7.36 1.42
N GLY A 26 1.31 -6.41 1.91
CA GLY A 26 2.76 -6.53 1.97
C GLY A 26 3.36 -5.51 2.92
N ILE A 27 4.59 -5.75 3.36
CA ILE A 27 5.29 -4.95 4.35
C ILE A 27 6.57 -4.37 3.75
N THR A 28 6.88 -3.14 4.10
CA THR A 28 8.18 -2.51 3.85
C THR A 28 8.63 -1.70 5.07
N SER A 29 9.91 -1.35 5.12
CA SER A 29 10.46 -0.54 6.20
C SER A 29 10.23 0.96 5.96
N ILE A 30 10.14 1.74 7.05
CA ILE A 30 10.11 3.20 6.98
C ILE A 30 11.33 3.75 6.25
N THR A 31 12.52 3.19 6.55
CA THR A 31 13.77 3.62 5.92
C THR A 31 13.78 3.36 4.42
N SER A 32 13.27 2.22 3.96
CA SER A 32 13.15 1.93 2.52
C SER A 32 12.23 2.93 1.84
N LEU A 33 11.12 3.31 2.48
CA LEU A 33 10.18 4.29 1.94
C LEU A 33 10.78 5.69 1.87
N GLN A 34 11.50 6.15 2.90
CA GLN A 34 12.17 7.46 2.92
C GLN A 34 13.24 7.59 1.83
N ASN A 35 13.82 6.46 1.39
CA ASN A 35 14.78 6.39 0.30
C ASN A 35 14.12 6.16 -1.08
N ALA A 36 12.79 6.17 -1.17
CA ALA A 36 12.11 5.97 -2.44
C ALA A 36 12.18 7.24 -3.33
N PRO A 37 12.13 7.10 -4.66
CA PRO A 37 12.31 8.22 -5.59
C PRO A 37 11.38 9.42 -5.35
N SER A 38 10.13 9.20 -4.91
CA SER A 38 9.23 10.33 -4.64
C SER A 38 9.71 11.20 -3.48
N TYR A 39 10.39 10.62 -2.48
CA TYR A 39 10.88 11.36 -1.31
C TYR A 39 12.13 12.18 -1.62
N GLU A 40 12.89 11.83 -2.66
CA GLU A 40 13.98 12.67 -3.17
C GLU A 40 13.46 14.01 -3.74
N VAL A 41 12.25 14.00 -4.31
CA VAL A 41 11.64 15.17 -4.97
C VAL A 41 10.79 16.00 -4.01
N TYR A 42 9.96 15.34 -3.21
CA TYR A 42 8.93 16.00 -2.40
C TYR A 42 9.29 16.14 -0.92
N GLY A 43 10.36 15.47 -0.46
CA GLY A 43 10.78 15.47 0.94
C GLY A 43 9.93 14.55 1.83
N ASN A 44 10.33 14.48 3.11
CA ASN A 44 9.71 13.58 4.10
C ASN A 44 8.53 14.23 4.81
N ALA A 45 7.54 13.40 5.12
CA ALA A 45 6.48 13.72 6.05
C ALA A 45 6.93 13.42 7.51
N GLU A 46 6.29 14.08 8.48
CA GLU A 46 6.48 13.76 9.90
C GLU A 46 5.61 12.55 10.27
N TRP A 47 6.25 11.50 10.79
CA TRP A 47 5.61 10.27 11.26
C TRP A 47 5.93 10.04 12.75
N PRO A 48 5.15 9.21 13.46
CA PRO A 48 5.48 8.80 14.82
C PRO A 48 6.92 8.28 14.90
N VAL A 49 7.67 8.74 15.89
CA VAL A 49 9.11 8.41 16.05
C VAL A 49 9.32 6.92 16.31
N GLU A 50 8.29 6.24 16.79
CA GLU A 50 8.26 4.82 17.06
C GLU A 50 7.98 3.97 15.81
N ALA A 51 7.52 4.57 14.71
CA ALA A 51 7.22 3.85 13.48
C ALA A 51 8.49 3.28 12.84
N LYS A 52 8.49 1.98 12.55
CA LYS A 52 9.65 1.23 12.01
C LYS A 52 9.35 0.57 10.66
N SER A 53 8.13 0.07 10.51
CA SER A 53 7.67 -0.54 9.27
C SER A 53 6.25 -0.05 8.92
N LEU A 54 5.78 -0.42 7.74
CA LEU A 54 4.40 -0.22 7.34
C LEU A 54 3.86 -1.44 6.60
N ILE A 55 2.58 -1.72 6.80
CA ILE A 55 1.83 -2.66 5.97
C ILE A 55 1.01 -1.88 4.94
N VAL A 56 1.14 -2.28 3.68
CA VAL A 56 0.35 -1.80 2.55
C VAL A 56 -0.75 -2.82 2.28
N LEU A 57 -1.97 -2.32 2.13
CA LEU A 57 -3.18 -3.06 1.81
C LEU A 57 -3.62 -2.67 0.42
N ALA A 58 -4.02 -3.65 -0.40
CA ALA A 58 -4.60 -3.41 -1.70
C ALA A 58 -5.94 -4.11 -1.87
N GLN A 59 -6.86 -3.42 -2.54
CA GLN A 59 -8.15 -3.97 -2.94
C GLN A 59 -8.28 -3.93 -4.46
N VAL A 60 -8.64 -5.07 -5.06
CA VAL A 60 -8.96 -5.13 -6.48
C VAL A 60 -10.25 -4.38 -6.78
N HIS A 61 -10.26 -3.67 -7.89
CA HIS A 61 -11.48 -3.15 -8.47
C HIS A 61 -11.87 -3.99 -9.67
N GLU A 62 -12.88 -4.82 -9.46
CA GLU A 62 -13.44 -5.63 -10.52
C GLU A 62 -14.16 -4.73 -11.53
N ILE A 63 -13.89 -4.98 -12.81
CA ILE A 63 -14.56 -4.25 -13.90
C ILE A 63 -16.08 -4.46 -13.89
N SER A 64 -16.53 -5.56 -13.30
CA SER A 64 -17.95 -5.88 -13.11
C SER A 64 -18.61 -5.11 -11.97
N VAL A 65 -17.85 -4.38 -11.15
CA VAL A 65 -18.36 -3.60 -10.00
C VAL A 65 -17.78 -2.17 -10.01
N PRO A 66 -18.08 -1.37 -11.05
CA PRO A 66 -17.54 -0.02 -11.20
C PRO A 66 -17.95 0.93 -10.06
N GLU A 67 -19.02 0.61 -9.32
CA GLU A 67 -19.54 1.39 -8.20
C GLU A 67 -18.49 1.56 -7.09
N LEU A 68 -17.54 0.63 -6.95
CA LEU A 68 -16.45 0.76 -5.98
C LEU A 68 -15.63 2.02 -6.22
N ASP A 69 -15.55 2.49 -7.46
CA ASP A 69 -14.77 3.66 -7.86
C ASP A 69 -15.56 4.98 -7.86
N TRP A 70 -16.88 4.94 -7.77
CA TRP A 70 -17.69 6.14 -7.87
C TRP A 70 -17.60 6.97 -6.59
N TRP A 71 -17.35 8.27 -6.76
CA TRP A 71 -17.53 9.22 -5.67
C TRP A 71 -19.00 9.30 -5.30
N ASP A 72 -19.28 9.23 -4.01
CA ASP A 72 -20.60 9.49 -3.46
C ASP A 72 -20.53 10.56 -2.37
N ASP A 73 -21.69 11.01 -1.90
CA ASP A 73 -21.80 12.09 -0.91
C ASP A 73 -21.43 11.64 0.52
N LYS A 74 -20.87 10.44 0.69
CA LYS A 74 -20.51 9.89 2.00
C LYS A 74 -19.06 10.21 2.35
N ASN A 75 -18.81 10.42 3.63
CA ASN A 75 -17.44 10.56 4.15
C ASN A 75 -16.60 9.31 3.84
N GLY A 76 -15.33 9.50 3.50
CA GLY A 76 -14.41 8.40 3.13
C GLY A 76 -14.35 8.13 1.62
N GLY A 77 -14.67 9.12 0.80
CA GLY A 77 -14.44 9.07 -0.65
C GLY A 77 -15.36 8.10 -1.36
N THR A 78 -14.84 6.95 -1.76
CA THR A 78 -15.56 5.98 -2.60
C THR A 78 -15.92 4.72 -1.81
N PRO A 79 -16.89 3.90 -2.26
CA PRO A 79 -17.20 2.64 -1.59
C PRO A 79 -15.98 1.73 -1.42
N GLY A 80 -15.09 1.68 -2.42
CA GLY A 80 -13.85 0.90 -2.34
C GLY A 80 -12.86 1.43 -1.28
N ASP A 81 -12.71 2.76 -1.15
CA ASP A 81 -11.85 3.32 -0.10
C ASP A 81 -12.41 3.08 1.32
N ARG A 82 -13.73 3.12 1.48
CA ARG A 82 -14.37 2.76 2.75
C ARG A 82 -14.19 1.29 3.11
N GLN A 83 -14.25 0.38 2.13
CA GLN A 83 -13.95 -1.03 2.35
C GLN A 83 -12.51 -1.21 2.83
N LEU A 84 -11.53 -0.62 2.13
CA LEU A 84 -10.13 -0.63 2.57
C LEU A 84 -9.95 -0.02 3.97
N GLY A 85 -10.71 1.03 4.30
CA GLY A 85 -10.69 1.63 5.63
C GLY A 85 -11.22 0.70 6.72
N SER A 86 -12.29 -0.05 6.44
CA SER A 86 -12.81 -1.05 7.37
C SER A 86 -11.80 -2.18 7.62
N ILE A 87 -11.16 -2.66 6.55
CA ILE A 87 -10.11 -3.68 6.63
C ILE A 87 -8.93 -3.17 7.47
N ALA A 88 -8.45 -1.95 7.18
CA ALA A 88 -7.35 -1.33 7.92
C ALA A 88 -7.68 -1.16 9.40
N ASN A 89 -8.91 -0.74 9.74
CA ASN A 89 -9.33 -0.59 11.13
C ASN A 89 -9.38 -1.94 11.87
N SER A 90 -9.91 -2.97 11.21
CA SER A 90 -9.99 -4.33 11.78
C SER A 90 -8.60 -4.91 12.02
N LEU A 91 -7.69 -4.73 11.05
CA LEU A 91 -6.30 -5.16 11.20
C LEU A 91 -5.59 -4.39 12.32
N ARG A 92 -5.76 -3.07 12.39
CA ARG A 92 -5.18 -2.23 13.44
C ARG A 92 -5.61 -2.67 14.83
N GLN A 93 -6.89 -2.97 15.02
CA GLN A 93 -7.43 -3.45 16.29
C GLN A 93 -6.80 -4.81 16.65
N TRP A 94 -6.80 -5.75 15.72
CA TRP A 94 -6.22 -7.09 15.92
C TRP A 94 -4.72 -7.04 16.22
N LEU A 95 -3.95 -6.19 15.52
CA LEU A 95 -2.52 -5.98 15.77
C LEU A 95 -2.25 -5.55 17.22
N ASN A 96 -3.09 -4.65 17.75
CA ASN A 96 -2.97 -4.17 19.11
C ASN A 96 -3.37 -5.25 20.13
N GLU A 97 -4.53 -5.89 19.93
CA GLU A 97 -5.10 -6.85 20.88
C GLU A 97 -4.31 -8.17 20.95
N GLU A 98 -3.86 -8.70 19.80
CA GLU A 98 -3.26 -10.04 19.74
C GLU A 98 -1.73 -10.01 19.75
N LEU A 99 -1.13 -8.96 19.19
CA LEU A 99 0.33 -8.88 19.03
C LEU A 99 0.96 -7.72 19.82
N ASN A 100 0.16 -6.88 20.48
CA ASN A 100 0.63 -5.67 21.18
C ASN A 100 1.46 -4.76 20.26
N ILE A 101 1.04 -4.64 19.00
CA ILE A 101 1.65 -3.77 17.98
C ILE A 101 0.79 -2.51 17.84
N ASP A 102 1.40 -1.34 18.02
CA ASP A 102 0.75 -0.08 17.72
C ASP A 102 0.77 0.16 16.22
N ALA A 103 -0.40 0.53 15.69
CA ALA A 103 -0.59 0.80 14.29
C ALA A 103 -1.36 2.11 14.06
N TRP A 104 -0.87 2.92 13.13
CA TRP A 104 -1.42 4.24 12.84
C TRP A 104 -1.92 4.34 11.40
N SER A 105 -3.16 4.81 11.25
CA SER A 105 -3.73 5.17 9.96
C SER A 105 -3.07 6.43 9.43
N LEU A 106 -2.81 6.45 8.12
CA LEU A 106 -2.19 7.58 7.44
C LEU A 106 -3.27 8.48 6.80
N PRO A 107 -3.11 9.82 6.87
CA PRO A 107 -3.95 10.71 6.10
C PRO A 107 -3.63 10.60 4.60
N TYR A 108 -4.59 10.99 3.76
CA TYR A 108 -4.42 10.98 2.31
C TYR A 108 -3.35 11.98 1.83
N HIS A 109 -3.28 13.12 2.51
CA HIS A 109 -2.45 14.26 2.16
C HIS A 109 -1.02 14.11 2.69
N ILE A 110 -0.02 14.22 1.82
CA ILE A 110 1.40 14.09 2.16
C ILE A 110 1.80 15.16 3.19
N GLU A 111 1.35 16.40 3.00
CA GLU A 111 1.59 17.54 3.87
C GLU A 111 1.00 17.38 5.28
N LYS A 112 0.13 16.38 5.48
CA LYS A 112 -0.48 16.06 6.78
C LYS A 112 0.08 14.79 7.42
N GLY A 113 1.14 14.20 6.86
CA GLY A 113 1.69 12.93 7.35
C GLY A 113 1.41 11.73 6.45
N GLY A 114 0.82 11.93 5.26
CA GLY A 114 0.55 10.86 4.29
C GLY A 114 1.82 10.28 3.68
N ILE A 115 1.65 9.25 2.84
CA ILE A 115 2.77 8.61 2.14
C ILE A 115 2.52 8.44 0.65
N PHE A 116 3.59 8.30 -0.13
CA PHE A 116 3.51 7.88 -1.53
C PHE A 116 3.16 6.39 -1.61
N LEU A 117 1.86 6.09 -1.57
CA LEU A 117 1.34 4.70 -1.49
C LEU A 117 1.84 3.79 -2.61
N LYS A 118 2.07 4.30 -3.82
CA LYS A 118 2.55 3.48 -4.94
C LYS A 118 4.00 3.03 -4.75
N ASP A 119 4.86 3.92 -4.25
CA ASP A 119 6.24 3.57 -3.89
C ASP A 119 6.26 2.55 -2.75
N ALA A 120 5.46 2.80 -1.71
CA ALA A 120 5.29 1.87 -0.60
C ALA A 120 4.83 0.48 -1.08
N ALA A 121 3.85 0.42 -1.99
CA ALA A 121 3.34 -0.84 -2.53
C ALA A 121 4.37 -1.59 -3.38
N ALA A 122 5.16 -0.87 -4.19
CA ALA A 122 6.24 -1.46 -4.97
C ALA A 122 7.34 -2.05 -4.07
N LEU A 123 7.77 -1.29 -3.06
CA LEU A 123 8.75 -1.74 -2.06
C LEU A 123 8.22 -2.92 -1.22
N ALA A 124 6.93 -2.93 -0.93
CA ALA A 124 6.25 -4.04 -0.25
C ALA A 124 6.00 -5.25 -1.17
N GLY A 125 6.41 -5.21 -2.44
CA GLY A 125 6.34 -6.35 -3.35
C GLY A 125 4.96 -6.65 -3.91
N LEU A 126 4.01 -5.70 -3.86
CA LEU A 126 2.69 -5.88 -4.48
C LEU A 126 2.75 -5.78 -6.01
N GLY A 127 3.76 -5.11 -6.55
CA GLY A 127 3.88 -4.85 -7.98
C GLY A 127 5.08 -3.97 -8.30
N THR A 128 5.07 -3.37 -9.49
CA THR A 128 6.08 -2.40 -9.91
C THR A 128 5.45 -1.13 -10.46
N MET A 129 6.22 -0.05 -10.52
CA MET A 129 5.78 1.20 -11.14
C MET A 129 5.75 1.07 -12.66
N GLY A 130 4.57 1.21 -13.25
CA GLY A 130 4.38 1.21 -14.69
C GLY A 130 4.76 2.54 -15.34
N LYS A 131 5.06 2.50 -16.65
CA LYS A 131 5.30 3.72 -17.47
C LYS A 131 4.09 4.66 -17.54
N ASN A 132 2.91 4.21 -17.11
CA ASN A 132 1.69 5.00 -16.94
C ASN A 132 1.55 5.61 -15.53
N ASN A 133 2.61 5.57 -14.72
CA ASN A 133 2.63 6.08 -13.34
C ASN A 133 1.59 5.42 -12.40
N LEU A 134 1.17 4.19 -12.71
CA LEU A 134 0.35 3.36 -11.81
C LEU A 134 1.18 2.19 -11.31
N LEU A 135 0.88 1.70 -10.10
CA LEU A 135 1.39 0.40 -9.67
C LEU A 135 0.75 -0.67 -10.55
N ILE A 136 1.55 -1.55 -11.14
CA ILE A 136 1.09 -2.71 -11.89
C ILE A 136 1.40 -3.95 -11.07
N THR A 137 0.36 -4.66 -10.67
CA THR A 137 0.47 -5.96 -9.98
C THR A 137 0.49 -7.10 -10.99
N PRO A 138 1.17 -8.23 -10.72
CA PRO A 138 1.14 -9.39 -11.60
C PRO A 138 -0.26 -9.96 -11.81
N GLU A 139 -1.09 -9.98 -10.76
CA GLU A 139 -2.40 -10.63 -10.77
C GLU A 139 -3.52 -9.73 -11.30
N PHE A 140 -3.57 -8.47 -10.88
CA PHE A 140 -4.69 -7.57 -11.15
C PHE A 140 -4.34 -6.42 -12.11
N GLY A 141 -3.08 -6.34 -12.54
CA GLY A 141 -2.58 -5.18 -13.28
C GLY A 141 -2.70 -3.91 -12.44
N PRO A 142 -3.07 -2.76 -13.04
CA PRO A 142 -3.18 -1.49 -12.31
C PRO A 142 -4.53 -1.24 -11.62
N ARG A 143 -5.47 -2.20 -11.63
CA ARG A 143 -6.84 -2.03 -11.12
C ARG A 143 -6.93 -2.30 -9.61
N ILE A 144 -6.12 -1.59 -8.85
CA ILE A 144 -6.10 -1.71 -7.40
C ILE A 144 -6.17 -0.35 -6.72
N ARG A 145 -6.79 -0.30 -5.55
CA ARG A 145 -6.61 0.79 -4.59
C ARG A 145 -5.68 0.38 -3.48
N LEU A 146 -5.06 1.39 -2.87
CA LEU A 146 -4.04 1.23 -1.85
C LEU A 146 -4.44 1.96 -0.57
N ARG A 147 -4.10 1.37 0.57
CA ARG A 147 -4.09 2.00 1.89
C ARG A 147 -2.88 1.46 2.65
N ALA A 148 -2.43 2.15 3.70
CA ALA A 148 -1.35 1.65 4.54
C ALA A 148 -1.56 1.99 6.01
N LEU A 149 -0.89 1.23 6.88
CA LEU A 149 -0.74 1.50 8.31
C LEU A 149 0.75 1.56 8.65
N LEU A 150 1.16 2.55 9.42
CA LEU A 150 2.48 2.55 10.07
C LEU A 150 2.44 1.63 11.27
N LEU A 151 3.55 0.93 11.56
CA LEU A 151 3.69 -0.03 12.64
C LEU A 151 4.89 0.31 13.52
N ASN A 152 4.76 0.16 14.84
CA ASN A 152 5.83 0.46 15.82
C ASN A 152 6.95 -0.62 15.90
N VAL A 153 6.85 -1.65 15.07
CA VAL A 153 7.69 -2.84 15.08
C VAL A 153 8.49 -2.96 13.78
N ASP A 154 9.71 -3.46 13.89
CA ASP A 154 10.57 -3.76 12.74
C ASP A 154 10.24 -5.17 12.23
N LEU A 155 9.69 -5.23 11.01
CA LEU A 155 9.21 -6.44 10.35
C LEU A 155 10.02 -6.66 9.07
N GLU A 156 10.30 -7.93 8.75
CA GLU A 156 10.99 -8.29 7.52
C GLU A 156 10.14 -7.87 6.30
N PRO A 157 10.69 -7.11 5.34
CA PRO A 157 9.97 -6.67 4.14
C PRO A 157 9.55 -7.84 3.25
N THR A 158 8.42 -7.68 2.56
CA THR A 158 7.88 -8.70 1.63
C THR A 158 8.30 -8.50 0.17
N GLY A 159 8.95 -7.40 -0.15
CA GLY A 159 9.41 -7.08 -1.50
C GLY A 159 10.77 -6.37 -1.51
N PRO A 160 11.15 -5.74 -2.63
CA PRO A 160 10.43 -5.68 -3.91
C PRO A 160 10.46 -7.01 -4.69
N ILE A 161 9.66 -7.11 -5.75
CA ILE A 161 9.61 -8.29 -6.65
C ILE A 161 10.28 -8.00 -8.00
N ASP A 162 10.83 -9.03 -8.63
CA ASP A 162 11.34 -8.95 -10.01
C ASP A 162 10.18 -9.10 -11.02
N PHE A 163 9.55 -7.97 -11.34
CA PHE A 163 8.44 -7.90 -12.28
C PHE A 163 8.55 -6.63 -13.14
N THR A 164 8.83 -6.79 -14.44
CA THR A 164 9.11 -5.69 -15.39
C THR A 164 8.13 -5.63 -16.58
N PRO A 165 6.80 -5.46 -16.36
CA PRO A 165 5.78 -5.50 -17.40
C PRO A 165 5.93 -4.41 -18.48
N CYS A 166 6.78 -3.40 -18.24
CA CYS A 166 6.99 -2.27 -19.14
C CYS A 166 8.26 -2.35 -19.99
N GLU A 167 9.13 -3.34 -19.79
CA GLU A 167 10.45 -3.41 -20.46
C GLU A 167 10.30 -3.60 -21.98
N ALA A 168 9.49 -4.57 -22.41
CA ALA A 168 9.23 -4.87 -23.81
C ALA A 168 7.78 -4.53 -24.26
N CYS A 169 7.08 -3.64 -23.54
CA CYS A 169 5.69 -3.34 -23.85
C CYS A 169 5.54 -2.40 -25.05
N ASN A 170 4.47 -2.58 -25.82
CA ASN A 170 4.13 -1.72 -26.96
C ASN A 170 3.45 -0.39 -26.55
N MET A 171 3.65 0.05 -25.31
CA MET A 171 3.14 1.31 -24.77
C MET A 171 1.62 1.53 -24.97
N PRO A 172 0.75 0.54 -24.65
CA PRO A 172 -0.67 0.66 -24.91
C PRO A 172 -1.31 1.80 -24.10
N CYS A 173 -0.78 2.08 -22.91
CA CYS A 173 -1.20 3.19 -22.06
C CYS A 173 -1.07 4.56 -22.74
N ARG A 174 0.03 4.82 -23.47
CA ARG A 174 0.24 6.09 -24.18
C ARG A 174 -0.66 6.20 -25.40
N ARG A 175 -0.81 5.10 -26.15
CA ARG A 175 -1.67 5.07 -27.36
C ARG A 175 -3.12 5.39 -27.05
N VAL A 176 -3.62 5.00 -25.87
CA VAL A 176 -5.00 5.26 -25.45
C VAL A 176 -5.15 6.51 -24.58
N CYS A 177 -4.06 7.17 -24.20
CA CYS A 177 -4.09 8.32 -23.31
C CYS A 177 -4.73 9.51 -24.03
N PRO A 178 -5.91 10.00 -23.61
CA PRO A 178 -6.57 11.12 -24.27
C PRO A 178 -5.85 12.45 -24.07
N GLN A 179 -4.82 12.49 -23.22
CA GLN A 179 -4.01 13.68 -22.95
C GLN A 179 -2.62 13.61 -23.60
N GLU A 180 -2.34 12.53 -24.35
CA GLU A 180 -1.04 12.33 -25.02
C GLU A 180 0.18 12.43 -24.08
N ALA A 181 -0.05 12.18 -22.79
CA ALA A 181 0.97 12.15 -21.73
C ALA A 181 1.84 10.89 -21.75
#